data_AF-A0A1Y3EIA6-F1
#
_entry.id   AF-A0A1Y3EIA6-F1
#
_cell.length_a   1.000
_cell.length_b   1.000
_cell.length_c   1.000
_cell.angle_alpha   90.00
_cell.angle_beta   90.00
_cell.angle_gamma   90.00
#
_symmetry.space_group_name_H-M   'P 1'
#
loop_
_entity.id
_entity.type
_entity.pdbx_description
1 polymer ?
#
loop_
_entity_poly.entity_id
_entity_poly.type
_entity_poly.pdbx_seq_one_letter_code
_entity_poly.pdbx_strand_id
1 'polypeptide(L)'
;METTAAASSTASEATQQRASSASQTPSVWSMLKQFATRLLVIYAISSLLKSFRQPQNVSKSGTTAPTSTLLSKNIFPNGMEMDITFYVSEYENHVDYARPLWRLESIYYGDWEAGEKQDSVFFYEGKIPCPISVQNNASLYLHVFVTKAGKSADPKAKNYSKRYTIHRWHQLN
;
A
#
# COMPACT_ATOMS: atom_id res chain seq x y z
N MET A 1 -46.12 -0.07 -44.18
CA MET A 1 -46.46 -1.49 -44.37
C MET A 1 -45.20 -2.20 -44.83
N GLU A 2 -45.02 -3.44 -44.36
CA GLU A 2 -43.82 -4.30 -44.42
C GLU A 2 -42.68 -3.90 -43.46
N THR A 3 -42.12 -4.77 -42.60
CA THR A 3 -42.41 -6.17 -42.22
C THR A 3 -41.68 -6.49 -40.89
N THR A 4 -42.45 -7.04 -39.93
CA THR A 4 -42.13 -8.09 -38.90
C THR A 4 -40.69 -8.26 -38.37
N ALA A 5 -40.40 -8.00 -37.08
CA ALA A 5 -40.62 -8.87 -35.88
C ALA A 5 -39.85 -10.21 -35.93
N ALA A 6 -38.78 -10.39 -35.13
CA ALA A 6 -38.75 -10.96 -33.75
C ALA A 6 -39.19 -12.44 -33.70
N ALA A 7 -38.60 -13.39 -32.98
CA ALA A 7 -37.40 -13.55 -32.15
C ALA A 7 -37.37 -15.04 -31.72
N SER A 8 -36.22 -15.55 -31.26
CA SER A 8 -36.07 -16.66 -30.27
C SER A 8 -36.51 -18.08 -30.71
N SER A 9 -36.02 -19.24 -30.24
CA SER A 9 -34.91 -19.70 -29.39
C SER A 9 -35.10 -21.23 -29.20
N THR A 10 -34.00 -21.97 -28.95
CA THR A 10 -33.85 -23.18 -28.09
C THR A 10 -33.84 -24.62 -28.67
N ALA A 11 -32.87 -25.39 -28.12
CA ALA A 11 -32.76 -26.86 -27.87
C ALA A 11 -32.22 -27.77 -28.99
N SER A 12 -31.01 -28.37 -28.86
CA SER A 12 -30.64 -29.67 -28.22
C SER A 12 -31.13 -30.88 -29.07
N GLU A 13 -30.43 -31.99 -29.36
CA GLU A 13 -29.32 -32.74 -28.76
C GLU A 13 -28.93 -33.85 -29.79
N ALA A 14 -27.65 -34.23 -29.95
CA ALA A 14 -27.09 -35.56 -29.59
C ALA A 14 -26.65 -36.48 -30.77
N THR A 15 -25.37 -36.93 -30.69
CA THR A 15 -24.89 -38.32 -30.92
C THR A 15 -24.78 -38.84 -32.39
N GLN A 16 -23.79 -39.61 -32.87
CA GLN A 16 -22.45 -40.09 -32.47
C GLN A 16 -21.88 -41.00 -33.61
N GLN A 17 -20.56 -40.89 -33.87
CA GLN A 17 -19.55 -41.85 -34.44
C GLN A 17 -19.93 -43.02 -35.39
N ARG A 18 -19.11 -43.25 -36.45
CA ARG A 18 -17.94 -44.18 -36.57
C ARG A 18 -17.73 -44.56 -38.08
N ALA A 19 -16.54 -44.58 -38.68
CA ALA A 19 -15.45 -45.59 -38.70
C ALA A 19 -14.36 -45.09 -39.70
N SER A 20 -13.08 -45.49 -39.78
CA SER A 20 -12.35 -46.75 -39.47
C SER A 20 -10.83 -46.40 -39.47
N SER A 21 -10.04 -46.67 -38.41
CA SER A 21 -9.22 -47.86 -38.13
C SER A 21 -7.92 -48.05 -38.95
N ALA A 22 -6.77 -47.81 -38.29
CA ALA A 22 -5.57 -48.63 -38.44
C ALA A 22 -5.02 -48.93 -37.03
N SER A 23 -5.27 -50.15 -36.58
CA SER A 23 -4.90 -50.70 -35.28
C SER A 23 -3.46 -51.23 -35.33
N GLN A 24 -2.50 -50.43 -34.86
CA GLN A 24 -1.31 -51.01 -34.23
C GLN A 24 -1.61 -51.04 -32.74
N THR A 25 -1.72 -52.24 -32.17
CA THR A 25 -1.75 -52.41 -30.71
C THR A 25 -0.59 -51.60 -30.14
N PRO A 26 -0.82 -50.60 -29.27
CA PRO A 26 0.28 -49.82 -28.76
C PRO A 26 1.16 -50.79 -27.98
N SER A 27 2.37 -51.03 -28.49
CA SER A 27 3.34 -51.89 -27.85
C SER A 27 3.39 -51.53 -26.37
N VAL A 28 3.29 -52.50 -25.46
CA VAL A 28 3.41 -52.25 -24.02
C VAL A 28 4.69 -51.45 -23.72
N TRP A 29 5.70 -51.59 -24.58
CA TRP A 29 6.91 -50.78 -24.59
C TRP A 29 6.72 -49.31 -24.97
N SER A 30 5.87 -49.00 -25.95
CA SER A 30 5.54 -47.60 -26.28
C SER A 30 4.66 -46.97 -25.20
N MET A 31 3.78 -47.73 -24.55
CA MET A 31 3.03 -47.28 -23.37
C MET A 31 3.96 -47.01 -22.17
N LEU A 32 4.89 -47.94 -21.87
CA LEU A 32 5.85 -47.78 -20.78
C LEU A 32 6.80 -46.60 -21.04
N LYS A 33 7.29 -46.44 -22.27
CA LYS A 33 8.09 -45.28 -22.68
C LYS A 33 7.32 -43.99 -22.48
N GLN A 34 6.08 -43.89 -22.93
CA GLN A 34 5.26 -42.69 -22.72
C GLN A 34 5.03 -42.39 -21.24
N PHE A 35 4.87 -43.41 -20.39
CA PHE A 35 4.74 -43.25 -18.95
C PHE A 35 6.03 -42.76 -18.29
N ALA A 36 7.18 -43.35 -18.66
CA ALA A 36 8.49 -42.92 -18.18
C ALA A 36 8.83 -41.47 -18.56
N THR A 37 8.53 -41.08 -19.80
CA THR A 37 8.75 -39.70 -20.26
C THR A 37 7.87 -38.70 -19.50
N ARG A 38 6.60 -39.04 -19.23
CA ARG A 38 5.71 -38.19 -18.43
C ARG A 38 6.20 -38.06 -16.98
N LEU A 39 6.69 -39.13 -16.37
CA LEU A 39 7.30 -39.09 -15.02
C LEU A 39 8.53 -38.17 -14.98
N LEU A 40 9.38 -38.22 -16.01
CA LEU A 40 10.58 -37.38 -16.09
C LEU A 40 10.22 -35.89 -16.25
N VAL A 41 9.22 -35.57 -17.10
CA VAL A 41 8.74 -34.20 -17.28
C VAL A 41 8.10 -33.66 -15.99
N ILE A 42 7.27 -34.46 -15.31
CA ILE A 42 6.65 -34.08 -14.03
C ILE A 42 7.74 -33.87 -12.96
N TYR A 43 8.78 -34.71 -12.94
CA TYR A 43 9.92 -34.56 -12.04
C TYR A 43 10.72 -33.28 -12.32
N ALA A 44 11.00 -32.98 -13.60
CA ALA A 44 11.69 -31.75 -14.00
C ALA A 44 10.90 -30.48 -13.63
N ILE A 45 9.60 -30.46 -13.91
CA ILE A 45 8.71 -29.35 -13.52
C ILE A 45 8.62 -29.24 -11.99
N SER A 46 8.47 -30.35 -11.29
CA SER A 46 8.42 -30.40 -9.82
C SER A 46 9.75 -29.98 -9.18
N SER A 47 10.89 -30.29 -9.78
CA SER A 47 12.23 -29.86 -9.35
C SER A 47 12.40 -28.35 -9.49
N LEU A 48 11.96 -27.78 -10.62
CA LEU A 48 11.99 -26.33 -10.83
C LEU A 48 11.05 -25.60 -9.86
N LEU A 49 9.83 -26.10 -9.63
CA LEU A 49 8.89 -25.53 -8.66
C LEU A 49 9.33 -25.74 -7.20
N LYS A 50 10.02 -26.84 -6.86
CA LYS A 50 10.63 -27.03 -5.53
C LYS A 50 11.76 -26.03 -5.27
N SER A 51 12.50 -25.64 -6.29
CA SER A 51 13.52 -24.59 -6.18
C SER A 51 12.90 -23.21 -5.90
N PHE A 52 11.65 -22.98 -6.31
CA PHE A 52 10.88 -21.77 -6.00
C PHE A 52 10.07 -21.85 -4.70
N ARG A 53 9.86 -23.06 -4.16
CA ARG A 53 9.16 -23.30 -2.89
C ARG A 53 10.03 -24.10 -1.96
N GLN A 54 11.10 -23.49 -1.45
CA GLN A 54 11.77 -24.02 -0.27
C GLN A 54 10.79 -24.01 0.91
N PRO A 55 10.61 -25.14 1.62
CA PRO A 55 9.93 -25.14 2.90
C PRO A 55 10.83 -24.43 3.92
N GLN A 56 10.28 -23.44 4.63
CA GLN A 56 10.90 -22.88 5.81
C GLN A 56 11.01 -23.97 6.87
N ASN A 57 12.16 -24.65 6.93
CA ASN A 57 12.50 -25.50 8.05
C ASN A 57 12.86 -24.62 9.24
N VAL A 58 12.12 -24.86 10.31
CA VAL A 58 12.32 -24.33 11.66
C VAL A 58 13.79 -24.41 12.10
N SER A 59 14.24 -23.25 12.55
CA SER A 59 15.50 -22.89 13.22
C SER A 59 16.25 -24.01 13.94
N LYS A 60 17.44 -24.35 13.45
CA LYS A 60 18.58 -24.69 14.31
C LYS A 60 19.55 -23.50 14.32
N SER A 61 19.92 -23.15 15.54
CA SER A 61 20.88 -22.14 15.98
C SER A 61 22.03 -21.83 15.00
N GLY A 62 22.30 -20.54 14.82
CA GLY A 62 23.60 -20.04 14.37
C GLY A 62 23.60 -19.33 13.02
N THR A 63 23.57 -18.00 13.09
CA THR A 63 24.22 -17.08 12.13
C THR A 63 23.70 -17.07 10.69
N THR A 64 22.65 -16.29 10.48
CA THR A 64 22.54 -15.12 9.56
C THR A 64 21.07 -15.00 9.24
N ALA A 65 20.37 -14.10 9.95
CA ALA A 65 18.93 -13.94 9.82
C ALA A 65 18.57 -13.53 8.37
N PRO A 66 17.58 -14.18 7.73
CA PRO A 66 17.04 -13.69 6.47
C PRO A 66 16.39 -12.34 6.72
N THR A 67 16.70 -11.37 5.85
CA THR A 67 16.18 -9.99 5.88
C THR A 67 14.70 -10.01 6.18
N SER A 68 14.34 -9.49 7.36
CA SER A 68 12.95 -9.37 7.79
C SER A 68 12.15 -8.75 6.67
N THR A 69 11.06 -9.39 6.27
CA THR A 69 10.00 -8.70 5.55
C THR A 69 9.67 -7.48 6.41
N LEU A 70 9.93 -6.28 5.88
CA LEU A 70 9.68 -5.04 6.59
C LEU A 70 8.16 -4.88 6.65
N LEU A 71 7.54 -5.48 7.67
CA LEU A 71 6.14 -5.26 7.97
C LEU A 71 5.99 -3.78 8.29
N SER A 72 5.17 -3.06 7.52
CA SER A 72 4.82 -1.67 7.81
C SER A 72 4.24 -1.61 9.21
N LYS A 73 4.95 -0.95 10.12
CA LYS A 73 4.50 -0.73 11.50
C LYS A 73 4.03 0.71 11.62
N ASN A 74 2.94 0.92 12.37
CA ASN A 74 2.54 2.25 12.78
C ASN A 74 3.70 2.90 13.54
N ILE A 75 4.08 4.12 13.14
CA ILE A 75 5.18 4.86 13.76
C ILE A 75 4.77 5.54 15.08
N PHE A 76 3.46 5.71 15.31
CA PHE A 76 2.87 6.22 16.55
C PHE A 76 2.02 5.10 17.19
N PRO A 77 2.52 4.38 18.22
CA PRO A 77 1.70 3.43 18.97
C PRO A 77 0.62 4.16 19.79
N ASN A 78 -0.46 3.44 20.14
CA ASN A 78 -1.51 3.96 21.01
C ASN A 78 -0.92 4.47 22.34
N GLY A 79 -1.34 5.66 22.77
CA GLY A 79 -0.84 6.35 23.96
C GLY A 79 0.48 7.09 23.75
N MET A 80 1.04 7.11 22.53
CA MET A 80 2.20 7.95 22.24
C MET A 80 1.79 9.42 22.19
N GLU A 81 2.50 10.24 22.96
CA GLU A 81 2.38 11.69 22.92
C GLU A 81 3.03 12.25 21.64
N MET A 82 2.31 13.13 20.95
CA MET A 82 2.69 13.75 19.70
C MET A 82 2.31 15.23 19.66
N ASP A 83 3.02 15.98 18.82
CA ASP A 83 2.75 17.38 18.54
C ASP A 83 2.39 17.51 17.06
N ILE A 84 1.40 18.35 16.76
CA ILE A 84 1.03 18.72 15.39
C ILE A 84 1.32 20.19 15.21
N THR A 85 2.17 20.53 14.25
CA THR A 85 2.47 21.92 13.89
C THR A 85 2.05 22.22 12.47
N PHE A 86 1.33 23.32 12.31
CA PHE A 86 0.85 23.86 11.05
C PHE A 86 1.73 25.04 10.64
N TYR A 87 2.16 25.06 9.39
CA TYR A 87 2.88 26.17 8.77
C TYR A 87 2.18 26.55 7.49
N VAL A 88 2.33 27.81 7.10
CA VAL A 88 1.84 28.31 5.83
C VAL A 88 3.01 28.88 5.04
N SER A 89 3.05 28.57 3.76
CA SER A 89 4.07 29.08 2.84
C SER A 89 3.46 29.36 1.47
N GLU A 90 4.16 30.18 0.70
CA GLU A 90 3.80 30.46 -0.70
C GLU A 90 4.34 29.39 -1.67
N TYR A 91 5.17 28.47 -1.18
CA TYR A 91 5.90 27.51 -1.99
C TYR A 91 5.74 26.08 -1.46
N GLU A 92 5.51 25.15 -2.37
CA GLU A 92 5.31 23.73 -2.06
C GLU A 92 6.48 23.07 -1.29
N ASN A 93 7.71 23.46 -1.59
CA ASN A 93 8.91 22.80 -1.05
C ASN A 93 9.68 23.65 -0.04
N HIS A 94 9.09 24.75 0.44
CA HIS A 94 9.73 25.65 1.40
C HIS A 94 8.81 25.93 2.58
N VAL A 95 9.34 25.74 3.79
CA VAL A 95 8.63 25.97 5.04
C VAL A 95 9.48 26.87 5.93
N ASP A 96 8.86 27.92 6.45
CA ASP A 96 9.47 28.76 7.48
C ASP A 96 9.18 28.20 8.87
N TYR A 97 10.08 27.36 9.36
CA TYR A 97 9.95 26.70 10.67
C TYR A 97 9.96 27.65 11.86
N ALA A 98 10.37 28.91 11.69
CA ALA A 98 10.39 29.90 12.77
C ALA A 98 9.01 30.50 13.06
N ARG A 99 8.06 30.39 12.11
CA ARG A 99 6.72 30.99 12.21
C ARG A 99 5.62 29.96 12.00
N PRO A 100 5.32 29.11 13.00
CA PRO A 100 4.16 28.24 12.94
C PRO A 100 2.87 29.07 12.95
N LEU A 101 1.90 28.66 12.13
CA LEU A 101 0.54 29.23 12.16
C LEU A 101 -0.19 28.78 13.42
N TRP A 102 -0.13 27.47 13.69
CA TRP A 102 -0.80 26.86 14.82
C TRP A 102 -0.03 25.62 15.28
N ARG A 103 -0.16 25.28 16.55
CA ARG A 103 0.45 24.09 17.13
C ARG A 103 -0.48 23.47 18.17
N LEU A 104 -0.63 22.16 18.10
CA LEU A 104 -1.19 21.33 19.15
C LEU A 104 -0.03 20.57 19.76
N GLU A 105 0.17 20.75 21.05
CA GLU A 105 1.21 20.07 21.81
C GLU A 105 0.57 19.03 22.72
N SER A 106 1.31 17.98 23.06
CA SER A 106 0.91 17.00 24.07
C SER A 106 -0.41 16.26 23.80
N ILE A 107 -0.71 15.97 22.53
CA ILE A 107 -1.87 15.14 22.19
C ILE A 107 -1.48 13.66 22.18
N TYR A 108 -2.38 12.78 22.63
CA TYR A 108 -2.12 11.34 22.69
C TYR A 108 -2.71 10.63 21.48
N TYR A 109 -1.89 9.82 20.80
CA TYR A 109 -2.36 9.02 19.68
C TYR A 109 -3.34 7.94 20.16
N GLY A 110 -4.58 7.98 19.64
CA GLY A 110 -5.65 7.05 20.01
C GLY A 110 -6.50 7.49 21.20
N ASP A 111 -6.32 8.73 21.66
CA ASP A 111 -7.27 9.39 22.57
C ASP A 111 -8.50 9.85 21.78
N TRP A 112 -9.68 9.50 22.29
CA TRP A 112 -10.98 9.83 21.70
C TRP A 112 -11.73 10.89 22.52
N GLU A 113 -11.23 11.24 23.71
CA GLU A 113 -11.87 12.17 24.65
C GLU A 113 -11.13 13.52 24.73
N ALA A 114 -10.20 13.76 23.80
CA ALA A 114 -9.47 15.02 23.73
C ALA A 114 -10.35 16.18 23.23
N GLY A 115 -9.84 17.42 23.32
CA GLY A 115 -10.54 18.62 22.85
C GLY A 115 -11.58 19.14 23.85
N GLU A 116 -12.15 20.32 23.56
CA GLU A 116 -13.04 21.04 24.49
C GLU A 116 -14.37 20.29 24.74
N LYS A 117 -14.86 19.55 23.74
CA LYS A 117 -16.12 18.79 23.78
C LYS A 117 -15.93 17.30 24.02
N GLN A 118 -14.71 16.86 24.31
CA GLN A 118 -14.35 15.45 24.47
C GLN A 118 -14.70 14.59 23.24
N ASP A 119 -14.59 15.17 22.05
CA ASP A 119 -14.87 14.52 20.76
C ASP A 119 -13.60 14.35 19.90
N SER A 120 -12.43 14.69 20.45
CA SER A 120 -11.13 14.74 19.76
C SER A 120 -11.11 15.64 18.53
N VAL A 121 -11.99 16.64 18.50
CA VAL A 121 -12.01 17.65 17.45
C VAL A 121 -11.35 18.93 17.97
N PHE A 122 -10.41 19.44 17.17
CA PHE A 122 -9.72 20.69 17.45
C PHE A 122 -10.02 21.70 16.34
N PHE A 123 -10.41 22.91 16.74
CA PHE A 123 -10.72 24.00 15.83
C PHE A 123 -9.70 25.13 15.99
N TYR A 124 -9.27 25.68 14.86
CA TYR A 124 -8.43 26.86 14.81
C TYR A 124 -8.90 27.78 13.70
N GLU A 125 -9.09 29.04 14.06
CA GLU A 125 -9.36 30.13 13.13
C GLU A 125 -8.23 31.15 13.25
N GLY A 126 -7.61 31.48 12.13
CA GLY A 126 -6.47 32.38 12.08
C GLY A 126 -6.50 33.24 10.83
N LYS A 127 -5.83 34.40 10.90
CA LYS A 127 -5.64 35.30 9.76
C LYS A 127 -4.21 35.19 9.27
N ILE A 128 -4.05 35.01 7.96
CA ILE A 128 -2.75 34.90 7.30
C ILE A 128 -2.57 36.17 6.45
N PRO A 129 -1.40 36.81 6.46
CA PRO A 129 -1.14 37.92 5.56
C PRO A 129 -1.17 37.44 4.10
N CYS A 130 -1.86 38.17 3.23
CA CYS A 130 -1.92 37.90 1.79
C CYS A 130 -1.04 38.89 1.01
N PRO A 131 0.27 38.63 0.86
CA PRO A 131 1.14 39.47 0.05
C PRO A 131 0.73 39.44 -1.43
N ILE A 132 1.22 40.43 -2.19
CA ILE A 132 0.88 40.61 -3.60
C ILE A 132 1.24 39.38 -4.45
N SER A 133 2.29 38.64 -4.09
CA SER A 133 2.66 37.37 -4.71
C SER A 133 1.55 36.33 -4.61
N VAL A 134 0.95 36.17 -3.41
CA VAL A 134 -0.19 35.27 -3.18
C VAL A 134 -1.43 35.75 -3.92
N GLN A 135 -1.68 37.06 -3.99
CA GLN A 135 -2.83 37.61 -4.72
C GLN A 135 -2.73 37.34 -6.24
N ASN A 136 -1.52 37.40 -6.80
CA ASN A 136 -1.31 37.22 -8.22
C ASN A 136 -1.29 35.74 -8.64
N ASN A 137 -0.71 34.87 -7.82
CA ASN A 137 -0.48 33.46 -8.17
C ASN A 137 -1.46 32.50 -7.49
N ALA A 138 -2.18 32.95 -6.45
CA ALA A 138 -3.04 32.13 -5.60
C ALA A 138 -2.37 30.83 -5.10
N SER A 139 -1.05 30.87 -4.92
CA SER A 139 -0.23 29.75 -4.48
C SER A 139 0.02 29.85 -2.98
N LEU A 140 -0.85 29.23 -2.18
CA LEU A 140 -0.73 29.15 -0.73
C LEU A 140 -0.81 27.69 -0.29
N TYR A 141 0.18 27.24 0.46
CA TYR A 141 0.32 25.86 0.90
C TYR A 141 0.26 25.79 2.43
N LEU A 142 -0.57 24.87 2.93
CA LEU A 142 -0.61 24.47 4.32
C LEU A 142 0.28 23.25 4.51
N HIS A 143 1.31 23.37 5.33
CA HIS A 143 2.17 22.27 5.73
C HIS A 143 1.80 21.79 7.13
N VAL A 144 1.55 20.49 7.25
CA VAL A 144 1.24 19.83 8.51
C VAL A 144 2.39 18.89 8.86
N PHE A 145 2.97 19.10 10.03
CA PHE A 145 3.99 18.23 10.60
C PHE A 145 3.42 17.53 11.83
N VAL A 146 3.52 16.21 11.85
CA VAL A 146 3.24 15.40 13.04
C VAL A 146 4.56 14.88 13.57
N THR A 147 4.91 15.27 14.79
CA THR A 147 6.16 14.91 15.45
C THR A 147 5.89 14.18 16.75
N LYS A 148 6.80 13.29 17.18
CA LYS A 148 6.79 12.84 18.58
C LYS A 148 6.92 14.06 19.51
N ALA A 149 6.24 14.05 20.66
CA ALA A 149 6.27 15.14 21.62
C ALA A 149 7.70 15.65 21.90
N GLY A 150 7.87 16.97 21.82
CA GLY A 150 9.13 17.69 22.05
C GLY A 150 10.18 17.56 20.93
N LYS A 151 9.87 16.88 19.83
CA LYS A 151 10.74 16.84 18.63
C LYS A 151 10.43 18.01 17.71
N SER A 152 11.47 18.54 17.07
CA SER A 152 11.29 19.64 16.13
C SER A 152 10.82 19.12 14.76
N ALA A 153 10.01 19.94 14.08
CA ALA A 153 9.64 19.75 12.69
C ALA A 153 10.75 20.18 11.71
N ASP A 154 11.67 21.04 12.15
CA ASP A 154 12.79 21.55 11.35
C ASP A 154 13.86 20.46 11.18
N PRO A 155 14.16 20.01 9.94
CA PRO A 155 15.22 19.05 9.67
C PRO A 155 16.62 19.45 10.16
N LYS A 156 16.86 20.75 10.34
CA LYS A 156 18.16 21.29 10.78
C LYS A 156 18.29 21.35 12.31
N ALA A 157 17.19 21.20 13.05
CA ALA A 157 17.21 21.29 14.50
C ALA A 157 17.87 20.05 15.14
N LYS A 158 18.59 20.26 16.25
CA LYS A 158 19.28 19.18 16.99
C LYS A 158 18.32 18.09 17.50
N ASN A 159 17.09 18.46 17.84
CA ASN A 159 16.04 17.57 18.32
C ASN A 159 15.13 17.05 17.20
N TYR A 160 15.50 17.22 15.93
CA TYR A 160 14.78 16.63 14.80
C TYR A 160 14.89 15.10 14.79
N SER A 161 13.84 14.43 14.33
CA SER A 161 13.85 12.98 14.18
C SER A 161 13.09 12.54 12.93
N LYS A 162 13.81 12.30 11.83
CA LYS A 162 13.25 11.81 10.56
C LYS A 162 12.30 10.61 10.69
N ARG A 163 12.56 9.71 11.64
CA ARG A 163 11.73 8.52 11.90
C ARG A 163 10.35 8.84 12.51
N TYR A 164 10.27 9.91 13.28
CA TYR A 164 9.09 10.29 14.07
C TYR A 164 8.51 11.61 13.59
N THR A 165 8.77 11.98 12.34
CA THR A 165 8.23 13.18 11.70
C THR A 165 7.49 12.76 10.44
N ILE A 166 6.18 13.01 10.41
CA ILE A 166 5.39 12.95 9.19
C ILE A 166 5.22 14.38 8.70
N HIS A 167 5.43 14.60 7.41
CA HIS A 167 5.16 15.85 6.73
C HIS A 167 4.15 15.61 5.61
N ARG A 168 3.11 16.43 5.56
CA ARG A 168 2.16 16.50 4.45
C ARG A 168 1.83 17.95 4.17
N TRP A 169 1.49 18.25 2.93
CA TRP A 169 1.08 19.59 2.54
C TRP A 169 -0.15 19.55 1.63
N HIS A 170 -0.86 20.67 1.58
CA HIS A 170 -2.03 20.86 0.74
C HIS A 170 -2.10 22.30 0.24
N GLN A 171 -2.47 22.48 -1.03
CA GLN A 171 -2.72 23.81 -1.61
C GLN A 171 -4.12 24.28 -1.22
N LEU A 172 -4.26 25.54 -0.81
CA LEU A 172 -5.52 26.08 -0.26
C LEU A 172 -6.47 26.70 -1.32
N ASN A 173 -6.11 26.63 -2.60
CA ASN A 173 -6.90 27.13 -3.74
C ASN A 173 -7.44 25.98 -4.57
#